data_AF-A0A9X2W3B8-F1
#
_entry.id   AF-A0A9X2W3B8-F1
#
_cell.length_a   1.000
_cell.length_b   1.000
_cell.length_c   1.000
_cell.angle_alpha   90.00
_cell.angle_beta   90.00
_cell.angle_gamma   90.00
#
_symmetry.space_group_name_H-M   'P 1'
#
loop_
_entity.id
_entity.type
_entity.pdbx_description
1 polymer ?
#
loop_
_entity_poly.entity_id
_entity_poly.type
_entity_poly.pdbx_seq_one_letter_code
_entity_poly.pdbx_strand_id
1 'polypeptide(L)'
;MPDVHDPATRSRNMAAIRGRDTKPELLIRSGLHRQGYRFRVNRKDLPGKPDIVLSRFHAVIFVHGCFWHGHDCHLFRLPGTRTEFWAAKISANQERDKVVGSALLSEGWRIATVWECALKGKSRIELKELLTRLTSWLRGDELLLEIRG
;
A
#
# COMPACT_ATOMS: atom_id res chain seq x y z
N MET A 1 -14.98 15.25 -14.95
CA MET A 1 -15.98 14.21 -15.32
C MET A 1 -16.98 14.10 -14.20
N PRO A 2 -18.29 14.24 -14.50
CA PRO A 2 -19.34 14.05 -13.51
C PRO A 2 -19.32 12.61 -12.98
N ASP A 3 -19.85 12.42 -11.77
CA ASP A 3 -19.99 11.12 -11.10
C ASP A 3 -20.74 10.15 -12.03
N VAL A 4 -20.07 9.08 -12.51
CA VAL A 4 -20.65 8.13 -13.49
C VAL A 4 -21.67 7.19 -12.80
N HIS A 5 -21.81 7.30 -11.49
CA HIS A 5 -22.62 6.43 -10.65
C HIS A 5 -23.62 7.25 -9.85
N ASP A 6 -24.86 6.75 -9.78
CA ASP A 6 -25.89 7.27 -8.89
C ASP A 6 -25.45 7.15 -7.42
N PRO A 7 -26.01 7.96 -6.50
CA PRO A 7 -25.63 7.95 -5.09
C PRO A 7 -25.69 6.57 -4.42
N ALA A 8 -26.64 5.71 -4.82
CA ALA A 8 -26.77 4.37 -4.26
C ALA A 8 -25.66 3.43 -4.78
N THR A 9 -25.31 3.50 -6.05
CA THR A 9 -24.14 2.77 -6.60
C THR A 9 -22.83 3.27 -6.00
N ARG A 10 -22.66 4.58 -5.78
CA ARG A 10 -21.49 5.12 -5.09
C ARG A 10 -21.40 4.63 -3.64
N SER A 11 -22.52 4.63 -2.90
CA SER A 11 -22.57 4.10 -1.54
C SER A 11 -22.21 2.61 -1.50
N ARG A 12 -22.76 1.80 -2.42
CA ARG A 12 -22.43 0.38 -2.57
C ARG A 12 -20.96 0.15 -2.91
N ASN A 13 -20.39 0.93 -3.83
CA ASN A 13 -18.98 0.86 -4.20
C ASN A 13 -18.08 1.20 -3.01
N MET A 14 -18.39 2.28 -2.29
CA MET A 14 -17.63 2.67 -1.09
C MET A 14 -17.72 1.61 0.02
N ALA A 15 -18.87 0.96 0.19
CA ALA A 15 -19.05 -0.14 1.13
C ALA A 15 -18.29 -1.42 0.70
N ALA A 16 -18.09 -1.63 -0.60
CA ALA A 16 -17.33 -2.75 -1.14
C ALA A 16 -15.81 -2.56 -1.05
N ILE A 17 -15.32 -1.33 -0.82
CA ILE A 17 -13.89 -1.06 -0.59
C ILE A 17 -13.52 -1.61 0.78
N ARG A 18 -12.96 -2.81 0.78
CA ARG A 18 -12.41 -3.44 1.99
C ARG A 18 -11.10 -2.75 2.35
N GLY A 19 -10.97 -2.33 3.61
CA GLY A 19 -9.72 -1.78 4.14
C GLY A 19 -8.66 -2.83 4.52
N ARG A 20 -8.86 -4.11 4.16
CA ARG A 20 -7.94 -5.22 4.44
C ARG A 20 -8.18 -6.38 3.48
N ASP A 21 -7.17 -7.22 3.33
CA ASP A 21 -7.19 -8.42 2.49
C ASP A 21 -7.59 -8.08 1.04
N THR A 22 -7.10 -6.95 0.56
CA THR A 22 -7.28 -6.57 -0.82
C THR A 22 -6.57 -7.58 -1.73
N LYS A 23 -7.04 -7.74 -2.97
CA LYS A 23 -6.40 -8.62 -3.96
C LYS A 23 -4.87 -8.41 -4.06
N PRO A 24 -4.34 -7.16 -4.13
CA PRO A 24 -2.90 -6.95 -4.15
C PRO A 24 -2.17 -7.44 -2.88
N GLU A 25 -2.73 -7.20 -1.69
CA GLU A 25 -2.16 -7.73 -0.43
C GLU A 25 -2.08 -9.27 -0.44
N LEU A 26 -3.17 -9.93 -0.83
CA LEU A 26 -3.24 -11.40 -0.85
C LEU A 26 -2.23 -12.01 -1.84
N LEU A 27 -2.00 -11.36 -2.98
CA LEU A 27 -1.01 -11.80 -3.97
C LEU A 27 0.41 -11.75 -3.42
N ILE A 28 0.80 -10.63 -2.78
CA ILE A 28 2.12 -10.49 -2.17
C ILE A 28 2.30 -11.52 -1.06
N ARG A 29 1.30 -11.65 -0.17
CA ARG A 29 1.32 -12.64 0.93
C ARG A 29 1.51 -14.06 0.42
N SER A 30 0.73 -14.47 -0.58
CA SER A 30 0.83 -15.80 -1.19
C SER A 30 2.20 -16.02 -1.84
N GLY A 31 2.73 -15.00 -2.50
CA GLY A 31 4.06 -15.03 -3.13
C GLY A 31 5.19 -15.21 -2.12
N LEU A 32 5.22 -14.36 -1.09
CA LEU A 32 6.22 -14.42 -0.02
C LEU A 32 6.16 -15.75 0.74
N HIS A 33 4.95 -16.23 1.05
CA HIS A 33 4.78 -17.51 1.75
C HIS A 33 5.30 -18.69 0.92
N ARG A 34 5.04 -18.72 -0.40
CA ARG A 34 5.58 -19.74 -1.31
C ARG A 34 7.11 -19.73 -1.40
N GLN A 35 7.73 -18.57 -1.19
CA GLN A 35 9.19 -18.44 -1.13
C GLN A 35 9.77 -18.74 0.26
N GLY A 36 8.95 -19.20 1.22
CA GLY A 36 9.38 -19.61 2.55
C GLY A 36 9.43 -18.49 3.59
N TYR A 37 9.04 -17.25 3.23
CA TYR A 37 9.00 -16.15 4.20
C TYR A 37 7.80 -16.30 5.13
N ARG A 38 8.06 -16.16 6.42
CA ARG A 38 7.04 -16.09 7.46
C ARG A 38 6.83 -14.64 7.85
N PHE A 39 5.57 -14.23 7.88
CA PHE A 39 5.19 -12.87 8.21
C PHE A 39 3.97 -12.88 9.13
N ARG A 40 3.84 -11.80 9.89
CA ARG A 40 2.64 -11.49 10.64
C ARG A 40 1.84 -10.45 9.87
N VAL A 41 0.55 -10.43 10.11
CA VAL A 41 -0.39 -9.51 9.49
C VAL A 41 -1.16 -8.80 10.59
N ASN A 42 -1.62 -7.57 10.34
CA ASN A 42 -2.48 -6.85 11.27
C ASN A 42 -1.87 -6.69 12.68
N ARG A 43 -0.57 -6.36 12.75
CA ARG A 43 0.11 -6.00 13.99
C ARG A 43 -0.36 -4.61 14.41
N LYS A 44 -1.33 -4.57 15.33
CA LYS A 44 -1.94 -3.34 15.85
C LYS A 44 -1.02 -2.56 16.78
N ASP A 45 0.02 -3.20 17.27
CA ASP A 45 1.07 -2.67 18.13
C ASP A 45 2.11 -1.84 17.37
N LEU A 46 2.15 -1.92 16.03
CA LEU A 46 3.04 -1.10 15.22
C LEU A 46 2.33 0.13 14.65
N PRO A 47 3.03 1.28 14.57
CA PRO A 47 2.51 2.48 13.93
C PRO A 47 1.99 2.20 12.51
N GLY A 48 0.82 2.76 12.17
CA GLY A 48 0.24 2.65 10.83
C GLY A 48 -0.33 1.30 10.42
N LYS A 49 -0.27 0.28 11.30
CA LYS A 49 -0.80 -1.08 11.06
C LYS A 49 -0.32 -1.66 9.71
N PRO A 50 0.98 -2.01 9.60
CA PRO A 50 1.52 -2.52 8.35
C PRO A 50 0.80 -3.78 7.87
N ASP A 51 0.64 -3.91 6.55
CA ASP A 51 -0.09 -5.02 5.92
C ASP A 51 0.62 -6.36 6.13
N ILE A 52 1.96 -6.32 6.09
CA ILE A 52 2.84 -7.47 6.24
C ILE A 52 4.03 -7.06 7.12
N VAL A 53 4.31 -7.86 8.15
CA VAL A 53 5.41 -7.63 9.09
C VAL A 53 6.32 -8.84 9.11
N LEU A 54 7.58 -8.65 8.76
CA LEU A 54 8.63 -9.67 8.77
C LEU A 54 9.57 -9.42 9.96
N SER A 55 9.16 -9.87 11.15
CA SER A 55 9.89 -9.61 12.40
C SER A 55 11.33 -10.13 12.40
N ARG A 56 11.61 -11.24 11.70
CA ARG A 56 12.97 -11.78 11.56
C ARG A 56 13.93 -10.81 10.83
N PHE A 57 13.40 -10.02 9.90
CA PHE A 57 14.16 -9.09 9.07
C PHE A 57 14.03 -7.64 9.56
N HIS A 58 13.34 -7.44 10.69
CA HIS A 58 12.96 -6.13 11.19
C HIS A 58 12.36 -5.23 10.10
N ALA A 59 11.50 -5.81 9.25
CA ALA A 59 10.96 -5.17 8.07
C ALA A 59 9.43 -5.18 8.04
N VAL A 60 8.84 -4.12 7.50
CA VAL A 60 7.40 -3.97 7.27
C VAL A 60 7.14 -3.65 5.81
N ILE A 61 6.01 -4.13 5.30
CA ILE A 61 5.57 -3.86 3.93
C ILE A 61 4.18 -3.23 3.99
N PHE A 62 4.04 -2.08 3.34
CA PHE A 62 2.78 -1.40 3.10
C PHE A 62 2.34 -1.59 1.67
N VAL A 63 1.05 -1.88 1.48
CA VAL A 63 0.41 -1.97 0.16
C VAL A 63 -0.49 -0.76 -0.02
N HIS A 64 0.06 0.29 -0.62
CA HIS A 64 -0.65 1.57 -0.75
C HIS A 64 -1.52 1.62 -2.01
N GLY A 65 -2.81 1.89 -1.79
CA GLY A 65 -3.72 2.25 -2.87
C GLY A 65 -3.37 3.61 -3.46
N CYS A 66 -3.07 3.68 -4.76
CA CYS A 66 -2.63 4.91 -5.42
C CYS A 66 -3.60 6.08 -5.20
N PHE A 67 -4.91 5.81 -5.17
CA PHE A 67 -5.94 6.82 -4.93
C PHE A 67 -5.88 7.42 -3.51
N TRP A 68 -5.76 6.56 -2.50
CA TRP A 68 -5.91 6.94 -1.09
C TRP A 68 -4.72 7.69 -0.52
N HIS A 69 -3.53 7.43 -1.07
CA HIS A 69 -2.27 8.04 -0.65
C HIS A 69 -1.76 9.07 -1.67
N GLY A 70 -2.56 9.37 -2.71
CA GLY A 70 -2.24 10.43 -3.67
C GLY A 70 -0.97 10.18 -4.49
N HIS A 71 -0.78 8.95 -4.98
CA HIS A 71 0.37 8.59 -5.80
C HIS A 71 0.35 9.32 -7.14
N ASP A 72 1.49 9.84 -7.59
CA ASP A 72 1.61 10.45 -8.91
C ASP A 72 1.66 9.39 -10.02
N CYS A 73 0.51 8.76 -10.31
CA CYS A 73 0.39 7.73 -11.33
C CYS A 73 -0.98 7.78 -12.03
N HIS A 74 -1.12 7.03 -13.13
CA HIS A 74 -2.32 6.96 -13.95
C HIS A 74 -3.60 6.49 -13.21
N LEU A 75 -3.47 5.85 -12.04
CA LEU A 75 -4.60 5.42 -11.20
C LEU A 75 -5.10 6.53 -10.27
N PHE A 76 -4.31 7.58 -10.07
CA PHE A 76 -4.72 8.72 -9.27
C PHE A 76 -5.44 9.75 -10.14
N ARG A 77 -6.65 10.11 -9.73
CA ARG A 77 -7.37 11.24 -10.28
C ARG A 77 -8.23 11.83 -9.19
N LEU A 78 -8.07 13.13 -8.95
CA LEU A 78 -8.94 13.86 -8.05
C LEU A 78 -10.39 13.80 -8.56
N PRO A 79 -11.35 13.33 -7.74
CA PRO A 79 -12.74 13.36 -8.13
C PRO A 79 -13.21 14.80 -8.33
N GLY A 80 -13.93 15.06 -9.44
CA GLY A 80 -14.54 16.37 -9.69
C GLY A 80 -15.68 16.71 -8.72
N THR A 81 -16.17 15.71 -7.96
CA THR A 81 -17.21 15.86 -6.95
C THR A 81 -16.58 15.95 -5.56
N ARG A 82 -16.89 16.99 -4.79
CA ARG A 82 -16.31 17.26 -3.44
C ARG A 82 -14.78 17.33 -3.45
N THR A 83 -14.22 18.02 -4.44
CA THR A 83 -12.77 18.13 -4.67
C THR A 83 -12.00 18.55 -3.42
N GLU A 84 -12.45 19.60 -2.72
CA GLU A 84 -11.79 20.10 -1.50
C GLU A 84 -11.74 19.05 -0.39
N PHE A 85 -12.85 18.34 -0.16
CA PHE A 85 -12.91 17.24 0.81
C PHE A 85 -11.93 16.12 0.48
N TRP A 86 -11.85 15.73 -0.80
CA TRP A 86 -10.93 14.69 -1.23
C TRP A 86 -9.47 15.13 -1.14
N ALA A 87 -9.16 16.35 -1.58
CA ALA A 87 -7.82 16.93 -1.47
C ALA A 87 -7.35 16.97 0.00
N ALA A 88 -8.18 17.47 0.90
CA ALA A 88 -7.88 17.50 2.33
C ALA A 88 -7.71 16.08 2.92
N LYS A 89 -8.57 15.13 2.53
CA LYS A 89 -8.49 13.74 3.00
C LYS A 89 -7.21 13.03 2.53
N ILE A 90 -6.83 13.22 1.26
CA ILE A 90 -5.61 12.62 0.69
C ILE A 90 -4.38 13.23 1.35
N SER A 91 -4.35 14.56 1.51
CA SER A 91 -3.24 15.25 2.20
C SER A 91 -3.09 14.77 3.65
N ALA A 92 -4.19 14.62 4.39
CA ALA A 92 -4.16 14.08 5.75
C ALA A 92 -3.67 12.62 5.81
N ASN A 93 -3.94 11.81 4.78
CA ASN A 93 -3.40 10.46 4.68
C ASN A 93 -1.89 10.48 4.44
N GLN A 94 -1.41 11.28 3.50
CA GLN A 94 0.02 11.43 3.22
C GLN A 94 0.79 11.91 4.45
N GLU A 95 0.24 12.85 5.21
CA GLU A 95 0.87 13.32 6.44
C GLU A 95 0.93 12.21 7.49
N ARG A 96 -0.14 11.42 7.63
CA ARG A 96 -0.14 10.25 8.50
C ARG A 96 0.91 9.22 8.08
N ASP A 97 1.07 8.97 6.78
CA ASP A 97 2.05 8.01 6.26
C ASP A 97 3.49 8.46 6.59
N LYS A 98 3.79 9.76 6.49
CA LYS A 98 5.08 10.31 6.92
C LYS A 98 5.33 10.09 8.40
N VAL A 99 4.37 10.44 9.26
CA VAL A 99 4.49 10.28 10.72
C VAL A 99 4.70 8.81 11.08
N VAL A 100 3.91 7.91 10.48
CA VAL A 100 4.03 6.46 10.65
C VAL A 100 5.39 5.97 10.19
N GLY A 101 5.85 6.41 9.01
CA GLY A 101 7.13 6.03 8.45
C GLY A 101 8.29 6.44 9.35
N SER A 102 8.28 7.69 9.83
CA SER A 102 9.29 8.18 10.77
C SER A 102 9.30 7.40 12.09
N ALA A 103 8.12 7.10 12.66
CA ALA A 103 8.03 6.32 13.90
C ALA A 103 8.59 4.90 13.72
N LEU A 104 8.24 4.22 12.64
CA LEU A 104 8.75 2.89 12.32
C LEU A 104 10.27 2.89 12.11
N LEU A 105 10.79 3.86 11.35
CA LEU A 105 12.24 4.03 11.16
C LEU A 105 12.96 4.29 12.49
N SER A 106 12.37 5.10 13.38
CA SER A 106 12.96 5.38 14.71
C SER A 106 12.97 4.16 15.63
N GLU A 107 12.00 3.25 15.48
CA GLU A 107 11.96 1.96 16.15
C GLU A 107 12.93 0.95 15.49
N GLY A 108 13.62 1.34 14.41
CA GLY A 108 14.58 0.54 13.67
C GLY A 108 13.97 -0.30 12.54
N TRP A 109 12.67 -0.19 12.28
CA TRP A 109 11.99 -0.96 11.24
C TRP A 109 12.35 -0.45 9.86
N ARG A 110 12.61 -1.39 8.96
CA ARG A 110 12.79 -1.14 7.53
C ARG A 110 11.43 -1.14 6.85
N ILE A 111 11.21 -0.25 5.88
CA ILE A 111 9.89 -0.02 5.28
C ILE A 111 9.94 -0.27 3.78
N ALA A 112 9.09 -1.15 3.29
CA ALA A 112 8.83 -1.32 1.88
C ALA A 112 7.42 -0.85 1.52
N THR A 113 7.30 0.07 0.58
CA THR A 113 6.02 0.56 0.06
C THR A 113 5.79 -0.02 -1.32
N VAL A 114 4.70 -0.78 -1.47
CA VAL A 114 4.27 -1.35 -2.74
C VAL A 114 2.99 -0.66 -3.18
N TRP A 115 3.07 0.07 -4.29
CA TRP A 115 1.95 0.80 -4.84
C TRP A 115 1.02 -0.10 -5.65
N GLU A 116 -0.28 0.17 -5.58
CA GLU A 116 -1.29 -0.58 -6.34
C GLU A 116 -1.03 -0.57 -7.86
N CYS A 117 -0.45 0.51 -8.41
CA CYS A 117 -0.12 0.59 -9.84
C CYS A 117 0.94 -0.43 -10.28
N ALA A 118 1.82 -0.87 -9.36
CA ALA A 118 2.78 -1.94 -9.63
C ALA A 118 2.09 -3.30 -9.79
N LEU A 119 0.92 -3.50 -9.17
CA LEU A 119 0.18 -4.76 -9.17
C LEU A 119 -0.99 -4.77 -10.16
N LYS A 120 -1.46 -3.60 -10.58
CA LYS A 120 -2.65 -3.43 -11.40
C LYS A 120 -2.52 -2.23 -12.33
N GLY A 121 -3.12 -2.35 -13.51
CA GLY A 121 -3.19 -1.25 -14.50
C GLY A 121 -2.19 -1.45 -15.62
N LYS A 122 -1.93 -0.37 -16.36
CA LYS A 122 -1.10 -0.41 -17.57
C LYS A 122 0.39 -0.55 -17.26
N SER A 123 0.80 -0.12 -16.08
CA SER A 123 2.18 -0.14 -15.62
C SER A 123 2.47 -1.27 -14.62
N ARG A 124 1.61 -2.30 -14.59
CA ARG A 124 1.82 -3.47 -13.74
C ARG A 124 3.18 -4.12 -14.04
N ILE A 125 3.91 -4.47 -12.99
CA ILE A 125 5.09 -5.32 -13.09
C ILE A 125 4.71 -6.77 -12.83
N GLU A 126 5.53 -7.70 -13.34
CA GLU A 126 5.28 -9.11 -13.07
C GLU A 126 5.43 -9.40 -11.57
N LEU A 127 4.51 -10.19 -11.01
CA LEU A 127 4.57 -10.56 -9.59
C LEU A 127 5.90 -11.20 -9.21
N LYS A 128 6.49 -12.00 -10.11
CA LYS A 128 7.80 -12.61 -9.91
C LYS A 128 8.89 -11.55 -9.73
N GLU A 129 8.88 -10.51 -10.56
CA GLU A 129 9.83 -9.41 -10.45
C GLU A 129 9.64 -8.61 -9.16
N LEU A 130 8.40 -8.28 -8.81
CA LEU A 130 8.05 -7.61 -7.56
C LEU A 130 8.57 -8.40 -6.34
N LEU A 131 8.36 -9.71 -6.31
CA LEU A 131 8.83 -10.57 -5.24
C LEU A 131 10.37 -10.67 -5.21
N THR A 132 11.02 -10.70 -6.37
CA THR A 132 12.49 -10.67 -6.44
C THR A 132 13.04 -9.38 -5.84
N ARG A 133 12.45 -8.22 -6.16
CA ARG A 133 12.85 -6.93 -5.57
C ARG A 133 12.65 -6.91 -4.06
N LEU A 134 11.47 -7.35 -3.59
CA LEU A 134 11.17 -7.44 -2.15
C LEU A 134 12.16 -8.36 -1.42
N THR A 135 12.44 -9.53 -1.96
CA THR A 135 13.32 -10.50 -1.30
C THR A 135 14.79 -10.11 -1.37
N SER A 136 15.23 -9.47 -2.45
CA SER A 136 16.56 -8.88 -2.54
C SER A 136 16.73 -7.79 -1.49
N TRP A 137 15.75 -6.89 -1.37
CA TRP A 137 15.73 -5.87 -0.32
C TRP A 137 15.75 -6.48 1.08
N LEU A 138 14.90 -7.48 1.37
CA LEU A 138 14.88 -8.16 2.68
C LEU A 138 16.25 -8.78 3.05
N ARG A 139 17.07 -9.13 2.06
CA ARG A 139 18.42 -9.69 2.26
C ARG A 139 19.52 -8.64 2.32
N GLY A 140 19.27 -7.44 1.80
CA GLY A 140 20.19 -6.30 1.91
C GLY A 140 19.91 -5.46 3.16
N ASP A 141 20.51 -4.27 3.20
CA ASP A 141 20.52 -3.40 4.39
C ASP A 141 19.76 -2.08 4.18
N GLU A 142 19.15 -1.89 3.01
CA GLU A 142 18.42 -0.67 2.67
C GLU A 142 17.24 -0.44 3.60
N LEU A 143 17.14 0.75 4.19
CA LEU A 143 16.06 1.06 5.14
C LEU A 143 14.70 1.21 4.46
N LEU A 144 14.70 1.68 3.21
CA LEU A 144 13.49 2.01 2.46
C LEU A 144 13.49 1.30 1.10
N LEU A 145 12.34 0.80 0.69
CA LEU A 145 12.10 0.33 -0.67
C LEU A 145 10.77 0.88 -1.17
N GLU A 146 10.76 1.40 -2.39
CA GLU A 146 9.53 1.80 -3.05
C GLU A 146 9.38 1.04 -4.37
N ILE A 147 8.27 0.31 -4.51
CA ILE A 147 7.92 -0.39 -5.74
C ILE A 147 6.70 0.29 -6.34
N ARG A 148 6.93 0.96 -7.47
CA ARG A 148 5.91 1.58 -8.31
C ARG A 148 5.92 0.97 -9.71
N GLY A 149 4.75 1.01 -10.35
CA GLY A 149 4.55 0.64 -11.75
C GLY A 149 4.50 1.88 -12.62
#